data_AF-A0A067NWL0-F1
#
_entry.id   AF-A0A067NWL0-F1
#
_cell.length_a   1.000
_cell.length_b   1.000
_cell.length_c   1.000
_cell.angle_alpha   90.00
_cell.angle_beta   90.00
_cell.angle_gamma   90.00
#
_symmetry.space_group_name_H-M   'P 1'
#
loop_
_entity.id
_entity.type
_entity.pdbx_description
1 polymer ?
#
loop_
_entity_poly.entity_id
_entity_poly.type
_entity_poly.pdbx_seq_one_letter_code
_entity_poly.pdbx_strand_id
1 'polypeptide(L)'
;MALRSLKVNDAALSHLVDEPSIRHIAGLQSQLLHTFAPRLGAYYKETLNALLESQPGLACNFHNSDFACLTVNFGPNTICLDHTDFVNLATGLCAITALGDFDSKRGGHLIFWDLKLILEFPAGATILIPLALLRHSNVPIQAREQRASLTQYSAGGLFRWVENGFCRNIDCTPSNNPKGNGGDRWVKGLSMFDVRS
;
A
#
# COMPACT_ATOMS: atom_id res chain seq x y z
N MET A 1 -4.99 -4.02 10.73
CA MET A 1 -4.20 -5.28 10.78
C MET A 1 -2.73 -4.91 10.63
N ALA A 2 -2.04 -4.66 11.75
CA ALA A 2 -0.58 -4.69 11.74
C ALA A 2 -0.17 -6.16 11.60
N LEU A 3 0.40 -6.55 10.47
CA LEU A 3 0.97 -7.88 10.29
C LEU A 3 2.15 -8.02 11.26
N ARG A 4 1.88 -8.62 12.43
CA ARG A 4 2.82 -9.10 13.46
C ARG A 4 4.11 -8.29 13.60
N SER A 5 4.06 -7.28 14.45
CA SER A 5 5.19 -7.08 15.36
C SER A 5 5.15 -8.20 16.40
N LEU A 6 6.27 -8.91 16.58
CA LEU A 6 6.48 -9.70 17.79
C LEU A 6 6.41 -8.71 18.97
N LYS A 7 5.88 -9.06 20.15
CA LYS A 7 5.78 -8.14 21.31
C LYS A 7 7.03 -7.28 21.57
N VAL A 8 8.21 -7.80 21.23
CA VAL A 8 9.50 -7.10 21.31
C VAL A 8 9.60 -5.83 20.44
N ASN A 9 8.88 -5.74 19.32
CA ASN A 9 8.92 -4.61 18.39
C ASN A 9 7.75 -3.64 18.58
N ASP A 10 6.79 -3.93 19.48
CA ASP A 10 5.58 -3.12 19.64
C ASP A 10 5.93 -1.68 20.04
N ALA A 11 6.85 -1.49 20.99
CA ALA A 11 7.28 -0.17 21.42
C ALA A 11 7.93 0.63 20.28
N ALA A 12 8.76 -0.02 19.44
CA ALA A 12 9.41 0.62 18.31
C ALA A 12 8.39 0.99 17.22
N LEU A 13 7.41 0.12 16.94
CA LEU A 13 6.34 0.44 16.00
C LEU A 13 5.43 1.55 16.51
N SER A 14 5.05 1.54 17.79
CA SER A 14 4.27 2.62 18.39
C SER A 14 5.00 3.95 18.26
N HIS A 15 6.28 4.00 18.63
CA HIS A 15 7.08 5.22 18.47
C HIS A 15 7.14 5.68 17.00
N LEU A 16 7.29 4.76 16.05
CA LEU A 16 7.35 5.10 14.63
C LEU A 16 6.01 5.61 14.09
N VAL A 17 4.90 5.02 14.55
CA VAL A 17 3.55 5.41 14.15
C VAL A 17 3.13 6.73 14.78
N ASP A 18 3.62 7.03 15.99
CA ASP A 18 3.35 8.28 16.69
C ASP A 18 4.21 9.45 16.18
N GLU A 19 5.33 9.16 15.51
CA GLU A 19 6.26 10.15 14.95
C GLU A 19 5.55 11.10 13.95
N PRO A 20 5.52 12.43 14.22
CA PRO A 20 4.81 13.39 13.37
C PRO A 20 5.21 13.35 11.90
N SER A 21 6.50 13.18 11.62
CA SER A 21 7.04 13.14 10.26
C SER A 21 6.48 11.94 9.47
N ILE A 22 6.35 10.79 10.14
CA ILE A 22 5.81 9.56 9.56
C ILE A 22 4.30 9.71 9.32
N ARG A 23 3.58 10.28 10.28
CA ARG A 23 2.13 10.57 10.15
C ARG A 23 1.84 11.52 9.00
N HIS A 24 2.68 12.52 8.77
CA HIS A 24 2.55 13.43 7.63
C HIS A 24 2.74 12.70 6.30
N ILE A 25 3.77 11.85 6.18
CA ILE A 25 3.98 11.04 4.97
C ILE A 25 2.78 10.13 4.73
N ALA A 26 2.29 9.43 5.76
CA ALA A 26 1.16 8.52 5.62
C ALA A 26 -0.14 9.24 5.21
N GLY A 27 -0.36 10.45 5.75
CA GLY A 27 -1.46 11.30 5.35
C GLY A 27 -1.35 11.77 3.90
N LEU A 28 -0.17 12.24 3.50
CA LEU A 28 0.11 12.64 2.12
C LEU A 28 -0.15 11.48 1.15
N GLN A 29 0.36 10.28 1.45
CA GLN A 29 0.14 9.08 0.64
C GLN A 29 -1.36 8.79 0.45
N SER A 30 -2.16 8.89 1.52
CA SER A 30 -3.62 8.72 1.43
C SER A 30 -4.28 9.82 0.61
N GLN A 31 -3.90 11.08 0.82
CA GLN A 31 -4.45 12.22 0.06
C GLN A 31 -4.15 12.11 -1.44
N LEU A 32 -2.94 11.68 -1.82
CA LEU A 32 -2.59 11.44 -3.21
C LEU A 32 -3.50 10.37 -3.83
N LEU A 33 -3.84 9.30 -3.10
CA LEU A 33 -4.77 8.28 -3.58
C LEU A 33 -6.14 8.89 -3.90
N HIS A 34 -6.71 9.68 -2.98
CA HIS A 34 -7.98 10.38 -3.23
C HIS A 34 -7.90 11.44 -4.32
N THR A 35 -6.73 12.04 -4.54
CA THR A 35 -6.53 13.06 -5.58
C THR A 35 -6.49 12.42 -6.97
N PHE A 36 -5.73 11.33 -7.15
CA PHE A 36 -5.51 10.73 -8.46
C PHE A 36 -6.52 9.63 -8.81
N ALA A 37 -7.15 9.01 -7.83
CA ALA A 37 -8.14 7.95 -8.03
C ALA A 37 -9.25 8.06 -6.95
N PRO A 38 -10.09 9.12 -6.96
CA PRO A 38 -11.03 9.43 -5.89
C PRO A 38 -11.99 8.29 -5.55
N ARG A 39 -12.50 7.57 -6.56
CA ARG A 39 -13.39 6.42 -6.34
C ARG A 39 -12.66 5.25 -5.69
N LEU A 40 -11.39 5.03 -6.07
CA LEU A 40 -10.54 4.01 -5.45
C LEU A 40 -10.18 4.41 -4.01
N GLY A 41 -9.88 5.68 -3.76
CA GLY A 41 -9.67 6.22 -2.41
C GLY A 41 -10.89 6.02 -1.51
N ALA A 42 -12.09 6.33 -2.01
CA ALA A 42 -13.34 6.07 -1.30
C ALA A 42 -13.51 4.57 -0.99
N TYR A 43 -13.23 3.69 -1.96
CA TYR A 43 -13.29 2.25 -1.76
C TYR A 43 -12.31 1.74 -0.68
N TYR A 44 -11.10 2.30 -0.59
CA TYR A 44 -10.15 2.00 0.49
C TYR A 44 -10.69 2.45 1.84
N LYS A 45 -11.19 3.69 1.94
CA LYS A 45 -11.73 4.27 3.17
C LYS A 45 -12.94 3.49 3.69
N GLU A 46 -13.91 3.22 2.83
CA GLU A 46 -15.13 2.48 3.18
C GLU A 46 -14.80 1.06 3.66
N THR A 47 -13.87 0.39 2.97
CA THR A 47 -13.41 -0.95 3.37
C THR A 47 -12.72 -0.92 4.73
N LEU A 48 -11.82 0.04 4.97
CA LEU A 48 -11.11 0.15 6.25
C LEU A 48 -12.06 0.46 7.40
N ASN A 49 -13.01 1.40 7.21
CA ASN A 49 -14.02 1.73 8.21
C ASN A 49 -14.88 0.51 8.58
N ALA A 50 -15.40 -0.20 7.57
CA ALA A 50 -16.20 -1.40 7.78
C ALA A 50 -15.41 -2.49 8.56
N LEU A 51 -14.11 -2.65 8.28
CA LEU A 51 -13.26 -3.57 9.05
C LEU A 51 -13.14 -3.16 10.51
N LEU A 52 -12.84 -1.90 10.79
CA LEU A 52 -12.67 -1.38 12.15
C LEU A 52 -13.98 -1.47 12.96
N GLU A 53 -15.12 -1.17 12.33
CA GLU A 53 -16.44 -1.31 12.95
C GLU A 53 -16.79 -2.77 13.27
N SER A 54 -16.48 -3.69 12.36
CA SER A 54 -16.80 -5.12 12.54
C SER A 54 -15.95 -5.82 13.61
N GLN A 55 -14.74 -5.32 13.88
CA GLN A 55 -13.74 -5.98 14.70
C GLN A 55 -13.08 -4.98 15.65
N PRO A 56 -13.67 -4.77 16.85
CA PRO A 56 -13.20 -3.77 17.82
C PRO A 56 -11.75 -3.97 18.30
N GLY A 57 -11.18 -5.16 18.12
CA GLY A 57 -9.78 -5.46 18.45
C GLY A 57 -8.77 -4.99 17.40
N LEU A 58 -9.21 -4.48 16.24
CA LEU A 58 -8.32 -3.95 15.22
C LEU A 58 -7.95 -2.50 15.51
N ALA A 59 -6.65 -2.21 15.50
CA ALA A 59 -6.14 -0.85 15.45
C ALA A 59 -5.77 -0.46 14.01
N CYS A 60 -6.04 0.80 13.66
CA CYS A 60 -5.47 1.44 12.48
C CYS A 60 -4.02 1.87 12.75
N ASN A 61 -3.17 1.89 11.72
CA ASN A 61 -1.83 2.45 11.85
C ASN A 61 -1.92 3.98 12.01
N PHE A 62 -2.72 4.65 11.18
CA PHE A 62 -2.85 6.11 11.22
C PHE A 62 -4.30 6.53 11.03
N HIS A 63 -4.78 7.49 11.83
CA HIS A 63 -6.12 8.03 11.68
C HIS A 63 -6.30 8.90 10.42
N ASN A 64 -5.20 9.36 9.81
CA ASN A 64 -5.20 10.20 8.60
C ASN A 64 -4.84 9.41 7.33
N SER A 65 -4.92 8.08 7.34
CA SER A 65 -4.60 7.25 6.18
C SER A 65 -5.58 6.09 6.01
N ASP A 66 -5.98 5.84 4.77
CA ASP A 66 -6.98 4.81 4.40
C ASP A 66 -6.33 3.47 3.99
N PHE A 67 -5.01 3.37 4.11
CA PHE A 67 -4.28 2.11 3.90
C PHE A 67 -4.28 1.25 5.17
N ALA A 68 -4.59 -0.04 5.02
CA ALA A 68 -4.69 -0.96 6.15
C ALA A 68 -3.33 -1.42 6.70
N CYS A 69 -2.27 -1.33 5.89
CA CYS A 69 -0.93 -1.83 6.21
C CYS A 69 0.15 -0.77 5.93
N LEU A 70 1.24 -0.90 6.67
CA LEU A 70 2.45 -0.08 6.58
C LEU A 70 3.66 -1.01 6.61
N THR A 71 4.65 -0.73 5.76
CA THR A 71 5.99 -1.30 5.86
C THR A 71 7.00 -0.16 5.87
N VAL A 72 7.92 -0.22 6.83
CA VAL A 72 9.13 0.61 6.83
C VAL A 72 10.30 -0.28 6.48
N ASN A 73 10.89 -0.03 5.32
CA ASN A 73 12.12 -0.69 4.92
C ASN A 73 13.27 0.14 5.48
N PHE A 74 13.87 -0.36 6.56
CA PHE A 74 14.94 0.34 7.26
C PHE A 74 16.23 0.35 6.45
N GLY A 75 16.95 1.48 6.55
CA GLY A 75 18.27 1.65 5.92
C GLY A 75 19.38 0.88 6.65
N PRO A 76 20.67 1.15 6.31
CA PRO A 76 21.11 2.24 5.45
C PRO A 76 21.00 1.94 3.95
N ASN A 77 20.88 0.68 3.53
CA ASN A 77 20.85 0.30 2.11
C ASN A 77 19.60 -0.52 1.80
N THR A 78 18.44 0.14 1.78
CA THR A 78 17.18 -0.53 1.42
C THR A 78 17.21 -0.95 -0.05
N ILE A 79 17.37 -2.25 -0.29
CA ILE A 79 17.30 -2.88 -1.60
C ILE A 79 16.04 -3.72 -1.69
N CYS A 80 15.34 -3.58 -2.80
CA CYS A 80 14.19 -4.39 -3.14
C CYS A 80 14.50 -5.22 -4.40
N LEU A 81 14.45 -6.54 -4.28
CA LEU A 81 14.67 -7.45 -5.41
C LEU A 81 13.42 -7.50 -6.30
N ASP A 82 13.57 -8.00 -7.52
CA ASP A 82 12.47 -8.15 -8.48
C ASP A 82 11.36 -9.05 -7.92
N HIS A 83 10.18 -8.47 -7.75
CA HIS A 83 9.00 -9.16 -7.27
C HIS A 83 7.71 -8.38 -7.63
N THR A 84 6.58 -8.96 -7.27
CA THR A 84 5.27 -8.30 -7.21
C THR A 84 4.69 -8.49 -5.81
N ASP A 85 3.96 -7.51 -5.30
CA ASP A 85 3.19 -7.66 -4.06
C ASP A 85 1.82 -8.30 -4.36
N PHE A 86 1.84 -9.54 -4.85
CA PHE A 86 0.66 -10.22 -5.42
C PHE A 86 -0.51 -10.42 -4.43
N VAL A 87 -0.29 -10.21 -3.13
CA VAL A 87 -1.33 -10.29 -2.09
C VAL A 87 -2.15 -8.99 -2.00
N ASN A 88 -1.63 -7.88 -2.51
CA ASN A 88 -2.31 -6.58 -2.53
C ASN A 88 -3.53 -6.59 -3.45
N LEU A 89 -4.41 -5.60 -3.29
CA LEU A 89 -5.54 -5.43 -4.20
C LEU A 89 -5.03 -5.29 -5.64
N ALA A 90 -5.44 -6.20 -6.53
CA ALA A 90 -4.93 -6.26 -7.91
C ALA A 90 -5.13 -4.95 -8.67
N THR A 91 -6.34 -4.38 -8.59
CA THR A 91 -6.67 -3.06 -9.17
C THR A 91 -6.43 -1.92 -8.18
N GLY A 92 -5.66 -2.16 -7.13
CA GLY A 92 -5.35 -1.19 -6.10
C GLY A 92 -4.08 -0.42 -6.41
N LEU A 93 -3.91 0.71 -5.73
CA LEU A 93 -2.64 1.42 -5.67
C LEU A 93 -2.01 1.20 -4.30
N CYS A 94 -0.68 1.19 -4.28
CA CYS A 94 0.13 1.25 -3.07
C CYS A 94 1.00 2.50 -3.15
N ALA A 95 1.30 3.08 -2.01
CA ALA A 95 2.11 4.29 -1.93
C ALA A 95 3.50 3.96 -1.43
N ILE A 96 4.55 4.48 -2.08
CA ILE A 96 5.94 4.36 -1.61
C ILE A 96 6.52 5.76 -1.52
N THR A 97 7.16 6.08 -0.40
CA THR A 97 7.99 7.28 -0.23
C THR A 97 9.45 6.85 0.00
N ALA A 98 10.37 7.35 -0.83
CA ALA A 98 11.80 7.16 -0.58
C ALA A 98 12.28 8.12 0.51
N LEU A 99 13.16 7.63 1.39
CA LEU A 99 13.73 8.38 2.51
C LEU A 99 15.25 8.24 2.51
N GLY A 100 15.93 9.13 3.22
CA GLY A 100 17.38 9.11 3.40
C GLY A 100 18.09 10.21 2.63
N ASP A 101 19.39 10.03 2.44
CA ASP A 101 20.30 10.97 1.79
C ASP A 101 21.16 10.18 0.79
N PHE A 102 20.85 10.33 -0.49
CA PHE A 102 21.49 9.64 -1.60
C PHE A 102 21.34 10.42 -2.91
N ASP A 103 22.30 10.27 -3.83
CA ASP A 103 22.21 10.84 -5.16
C ASP A 103 21.29 9.99 -6.06
N SER A 104 20.06 10.48 -6.25
CA SER A 104 19.02 9.82 -7.07
C SER A 104 19.32 9.76 -8.56
N LYS A 105 20.40 10.39 -9.03
CA LYS A 105 20.91 10.25 -10.41
C LYS A 105 21.90 9.09 -10.55
N ARG A 106 22.40 8.58 -9.43
CA ARG A 106 23.47 7.56 -9.37
C ARG A 106 23.04 6.26 -8.71
N GLY A 107 21.86 6.22 -8.09
CA GLY A 107 21.36 5.04 -7.40
C GLY A 107 19.94 5.21 -6.86
N GLY A 108 19.41 4.17 -6.22
CA GLY A 108 18.08 4.21 -5.61
C GLY A 108 16.90 4.29 -6.58
N HIS A 109 17.16 4.16 -7.89
CA HIS A 109 16.15 4.18 -8.94
C HIS A 109 15.12 3.07 -8.75
N LEU A 110 13.87 3.33 -9.13
CA LEU A 110 12.84 2.30 -9.24
C LEU A 110 12.87 1.68 -10.63
N ILE A 111 12.78 0.35 -10.69
CA ILE A 111 12.68 -0.39 -11.95
C ILE A 111 11.28 -0.96 -12.06
N PHE A 112 10.62 -0.76 -13.20
CA PHE A 112 9.40 -1.45 -13.60
C PHE A 112 9.71 -2.34 -14.79
N TRP A 113 9.89 -3.63 -14.51
CA TRP A 113 10.42 -4.60 -15.48
C TRP A 113 9.47 -4.78 -16.67
N ASP A 114 8.18 -4.94 -16.41
CA ASP A 114 7.17 -5.19 -17.45
C ASP A 114 6.98 -3.96 -18.35
N LEU A 115 7.22 -2.75 -17.80
CA LEU A 115 7.14 -1.49 -18.54
C LEU A 115 8.47 -1.11 -19.22
N LYS A 116 9.55 -1.87 -18.97
CA LYS A 116 10.92 -1.55 -19.40
C LYS A 116 11.32 -0.12 -19.03
N LEU A 117 10.94 0.31 -17.83
CA LEU A 117 11.09 1.68 -17.35
C LEU A 117 11.97 1.72 -16.11
N ILE A 118 12.92 2.65 -16.09
CA ILE A 118 13.73 2.98 -14.91
C ILE A 118 13.45 4.44 -14.58
N LEU A 119 13.07 4.71 -13.32
CA LEU A 119 12.78 6.05 -12.83
C LEU A 119 13.80 6.45 -11.78
N GLU A 120 14.40 7.63 -11.96
CA GLU A 120 15.04 8.34 -10.84
C GLU A 120 13.99 8.59 -9.76
N PHE A 121 14.27 8.14 -8.54
CA PHE A 121 13.32 8.22 -7.42
C PHE A 121 13.99 8.86 -6.21
N PRO A 122 13.94 10.20 -6.09
CA PRO A 122 14.68 10.93 -5.07
C PRO A 122 14.11 10.77 -3.67
N ALA A 123 14.94 11.00 -2.66
CA ALA A 123 14.48 11.11 -1.28
C ALA A 123 13.37 12.18 -1.16
N GLY A 124 12.33 11.87 -0.40
CA GLY A 124 11.12 12.69 -0.26
C GLY A 124 10.07 12.48 -1.36
N ALA A 125 10.42 11.89 -2.50
CA ALA A 125 9.43 11.60 -3.54
C ALA A 125 8.48 10.48 -3.11
N THR A 126 7.22 10.61 -3.53
CA THR A 126 6.17 9.63 -3.31
C THR A 126 5.58 9.19 -4.64
N ILE A 127 5.36 7.89 -4.81
CA ILE A 127 4.73 7.31 -6.00
C ILE A 127 3.56 6.41 -5.60
N LEU A 128 2.48 6.45 -6.39
CA LEU A 128 1.38 5.50 -6.33
C LEU A 128 1.50 4.50 -7.48
N ILE A 129 1.53 3.20 -7.18
CA ILE A 129 1.70 2.16 -8.19
C ILE A 129 0.90 0.90 -7.87
N PRO A 130 0.40 0.18 -8.90
CA PRO A 130 -0.25 -1.11 -8.72
C PRO A 130 0.79 -2.21 -8.49
N LEU A 131 1.35 -2.26 -7.28
CA LEU A 131 2.41 -3.21 -6.89
C LEU A 131 2.03 -4.69 -7.03
N ALA A 132 0.73 -4.99 -6.99
CA ALA A 132 0.22 -6.35 -7.21
C ALA A 132 0.39 -6.83 -8.66
N LEU A 133 0.52 -5.91 -9.63
CA LEU A 133 0.52 -6.21 -11.06
C LEU A 133 1.86 -5.90 -11.75
N LEU A 134 2.61 -4.91 -11.25
CA LEU A 134 3.87 -4.49 -11.86
C LEU A 134 5.05 -5.13 -11.17
N ARG A 135 5.83 -5.94 -11.91
CA ARG A 135 7.13 -6.39 -11.44
C ARG A 135 8.04 -5.22 -11.22
N HIS A 136 8.58 -5.11 -10.02
CA HIS A 136 9.37 -3.96 -9.63
C HIS A 136 10.53 -4.33 -8.69
N SER A 137 11.53 -3.46 -8.68
CA SER A 137 12.71 -3.53 -7.81
C SER A 137 13.30 -2.14 -7.62
N ASN A 138 14.38 -2.02 -6.84
CA ASN A 138 15.19 -0.80 -6.82
C ASN A 138 16.68 -1.09 -6.96
N VAL A 139 17.42 -0.08 -7.43
CA VAL A 139 18.87 -0.16 -7.60
C VAL A 139 19.57 0.21 -6.29
N PRO A 140 20.71 -0.43 -5.95
CA PRO A 140 21.55 0.00 -4.84
C PRO A 140 21.95 1.49 -4.93
N ILE A 141 22.26 2.07 -3.78
CA ILE A 141 22.84 3.41 -3.67
C ILE A 141 24.37 3.33 -3.60
N GLN A 142 25.06 4.46 -3.67
CA GLN A 142 26.51 4.52 -3.58
C GLN A 142 27.00 4.22 -2.15
N ALA A 143 28.29 3.89 -2.02
CA ALA A 143 28.89 3.69 -0.71
C ALA A 143 28.78 4.97 0.15
N ARG A 144 28.44 4.79 1.44
CA ARG A 144 28.24 5.85 2.45
C ARG A 144 26.96 6.70 2.29
N GLU A 145 26.13 6.41 1.30
CA GLU A 145 24.77 6.96 1.21
C GLU A 145 23.81 6.19 2.12
N GLN A 146 22.62 6.76 2.35
CA GLN A 146 21.57 6.09 3.13
C GLN A 146 20.22 6.18 2.42
N ARG A 147 19.52 5.06 2.35
CA ARG A 147 18.17 4.95 1.81
C ARG A 147 17.30 4.05 2.68
N ALA A 148 16.14 4.57 3.01
CA ALA A 148 15.00 3.85 3.59
C ALA A 148 13.76 4.07 2.71
N SER A 149 12.69 3.34 2.97
CA SER A 149 11.39 3.68 2.36
C SER A 149 10.22 3.40 3.28
N LEU A 150 9.16 4.17 3.09
CA LEU A 150 7.88 3.97 3.75
C LEU A 150 6.84 3.58 2.70
N THR A 151 6.21 2.43 2.89
CA THR A 151 5.23 1.89 1.95
C THR A 151 3.89 1.65 2.64
N GLN A 152 2.81 2.17 2.07
CA GLN A 152 1.44 1.89 2.50
C GLN A 152 0.66 1.12 1.44
N TYR A 153 -0.08 0.11 1.88
CA TYR A 153 -0.79 -0.83 1.02
C TYR A 153 -1.97 -1.48 1.74
N SER A 154 -2.81 -2.17 0.97
CA SER A 154 -3.93 -2.95 1.50
C SER A 154 -4.03 -4.29 0.76
N ALA A 155 -4.05 -5.38 1.52
CA ALA A 155 -4.20 -6.73 0.97
C ALA A 155 -5.57 -6.90 0.30
N GLY A 156 -5.62 -7.50 -0.89
CA GLY A 156 -6.86 -7.74 -1.63
C GLY A 156 -7.86 -8.63 -0.87
N GLY A 157 -7.36 -9.46 0.04
CA GLY A 157 -8.18 -10.29 0.92
C GLY A 157 -9.06 -9.49 1.89
N LEU A 158 -8.62 -8.31 2.31
CA LEU A 158 -9.38 -7.43 3.20
C LEU A 158 -10.66 -6.92 2.52
N PHE A 159 -10.52 -6.46 1.28
CA PHE A 159 -11.64 -6.02 0.46
C PHE A 159 -12.66 -7.14 0.24
N ARG A 160 -12.19 -8.32 -0.15
CA ARG A 160 -13.08 -9.49 -0.34
C ARG A 160 -13.78 -9.90 0.95
N TRP A 161 -13.10 -9.83 2.08
CA TRP A 161 -13.68 -10.13 3.39
C TRP A 161 -14.87 -9.20 3.69
N VAL A 162 -14.70 -7.90 3.49
CA VAL A 162 -15.78 -6.91 3.67
C VAL A 162 -16.91 -7.11 2.67
N GLU A 163 -16.59 -7.26 1.37
CA GLU A 163 -17.59 -7.46 0.31
C GLU A 163 -18.44 -8.72 0.52
N ASN A 164 -17.89 -9.72 1.21
CA ASN A 164 -18.58 -10.96 1.57
C ASN A 164 -19.40 -10.87 2.87
N GLY A 165 -19.48 -9.70 3.51
CA GLY A 165 -20.12 -9.54 4.81
C GLY A 165 -19.33 -10.19 5.95
N PHE A 166 -18.00 -10.03 5.95
CA PHE A 166 -17.08 -10.55 6.97
C PHE A 166 -17.07 -12.08 7.06
N CYS A 167 -17.04 -12.72 5.90
CA CYS A 167 -17.06 -14.17 5.79
C CYS A 167 -16.08 -14.67 4.72
N ARG A 168 -15.50 -15.87 4.95
CA ARG A 168 -14.54 -16.46 4.02
C ARG A 168 -15.26 -16.80 2.72
N ASN A 169 -14.58 -16.63 1.59
CA ASN A 169 -15.13 -16.98 0.27
C ASN A 169 -15.73 -18.40 0.21
N ILE A 170 -15.15 -19.36 0.94
CA ILE A 170 -15.59 -20.76 0.96
C ILE A 170 -16.84 -21.00 1.83
N ASP A 171 -17.15 -20.10 2.76
CA ASP A 171 -18.24 -20.25 3.72
C ASP A 171 -19.46 -19.37 3.39
N CYS A 172 -19.32 -18.41 2.47
CA CYS A 172 -20.41 -17.53 2.05
C CYS A 172 -21.46 -18.27 1.23
N THR A 173 -22.73 -18.13 1.59
CA THR A 173 -23.86 -18.54 0.74
C THR A 173 -23.97 -17.61 -0.49
N PRO A 174 -24.37 -18.13 -1.67
CA PRO A 174 -24.45 -17.36 -2.93
C PRO A 174 -25.31 -16.09 -2.90
N SER A 175 -26.19 -15.92 -1.90
CA SER A 175 -27.11 -14.78 -1.80
C SER A 175 -26.46 -13.51 -1.23
N ASN A 176 -25.40 -13.64 -0.42
CA ASN A 176 -24.68 -12.51 0.18
C ASN A 176 -23.41 -12.14 -0.59
N ASN A 177 -23.07 -12.93 -1.60
CA ASN A 177 -21.92 -12.74 -2.46
C ASN A 177 -22.48 -12.66 -3.88
N PRO A 178 -22.77 -11.46 -4.44
CA PRO A 178 -23.04 -11.38 -5.85
C PRO A 178 -21.80 -11.98 -6.51
N LYS A 179 -21.94 -13.16 -7.11
CA LYS A 179 -20.86 -13.91 -7.74
C LYS A 179 -20.35 -13.12 -8.94
N GLY A 180 -19.72 -11.98 -8.69
CA GLY A 180 -18.85 -11.35 -9.65
C GLY A 180 -17.71 -12.33 -9.85
N ASN A 181 -17.60 -12.89 -11.04
CA ASN A 181 -16.43 -13.68 -11.38
C ASN A 181 -15.18 -12.77 -11.29
N GLY A 182 -13.98 -13.34 -11.36
CA GLY A 182 -12.75 -12.54 -11.30
C GLY A 182 -12.71 -11.39 -12.32
N GLY A 183 -13.37 -11.57 -13.48
CA GLY A 183 -13.53 -10.56 -14.52
C GLY A 183 -14.42 -9.39 -14.12
N ASP A 184 -15.55 -9.63 -13.46
CA ASP A 184 -16.45 -8.55 -13.00
C ASP A 184 -15.76 -7.69 -11.95
N ARG A 185 -14.99 -8.32 -11.05
CA ARG A 185 -14.16 -7.60 -10.06
C ARG A 185 -13.05 -6.79 -10.72
N TRP A 186 -12.42 -7.33 -11.75
CA TRP A 186 -11.42 -6.61 -12.54
C TRP A 186 -12.02 -5.36 -13.20
N VAL A 187 -13.16 -5.51 -13.88
CA VAL A 187 -13.86 -4.38 -14.54
C VAL A 187 -14.31 -3.34 -13.53
N LYS A 188 -14.92 -3.76 -12.41
CA LYS A 188 -15.26 -2.85 -11.29
C LYS A 188 -14.03 -2.11 -10.79
N GLY A 189 -12.94 -2.83 -10.55
CA GLY A 189 -11.65 -2.30 -10.12
C GLY A 189 -11.11 -1.22 -11.04
N LEU A 190 -11.06 -1.50 -12.35
CA LEU A 190 -10.60 -0.54 -13.35
C LEU A 190 -11.52 0.67 -13.48
N SER A 191 -12.83 0.50 -13.34
CA SER A 191 -13.79 1.61 -13.41
C SER A 191 -13.60 2.66 -12.30
N MET A 192 -12.90 2.30 -11.21
CA MET A 192 -12.58 3.22 -10.12
C MET A 192 -11.43 4.19 -10.43
N PHE A 193 -10.71 3.98 -11.55
CA PHE A 193 -9.74 4.93 -12.08
C PHE A 193 -10.38 5.95 -13.04
N ASP A 194 -11.64 5.74 -13.45
CA ASP A 194 -12.33 6.72 -14.28
C ASP A 194 -12.65 7.97 -13.45
N VAL A 195 -12.20 9.12 -13.97
CA VAL A 195 -12.41 10.45 -13.41
C VAL A 195 -13.55 11.21 -14.12
N ARG A 196 -14.19 10.60 -15.11
CA ARG A 196 -15.35 11.19 -15.81
C ARG A 196 -16.61 11.00 -14.97
N SER A 197 -17.21 12.12 -14.58
CA SER A 197 -18.58 12.25 -14.06
C SER A 197 -19.61 12.04 -15.18
#